data_AF-A0A356FQK3-F1
#
_entry.id   AF-A0A356FQK3-F1
#
_cell.length_a   1.000
_cell.length_b   1.000
_cell.length_c   1.000
_cell.angle_alpha   90.00
_cell.angle_beta   90.00
_cell.angle_gamma   90.00
#
_symmetry.space_group_name_H-M   'P 1'
#
loop_
_entity.id
_entity.type
_entity.pdbx_description
1 polymer ?
#
loop_
_entity_poly.entity_id
_entity_poly.type
_entity_poly.pdbx_seq_one_letter_code
_entity_poly.pdbx_strand_id
1 'polypeptide(L)'
;MNSNNSAYGLIASFKDTPSLYNAAKKVRDAGYVKWDTYSSFPIHGMPEAQGQLRSKVPIFTFIGGISGFTIGTLMVWYMNAFDYPLIVGGYPFFSP
;
A
#
# COMPACT_ATOMS: atom_id res chain seq x y z
N MET A 1 -23.94 33.68 -14.14
CA MET A 1 -23.03 32.55 -14.43
C MET A 1 -21.60 33.04 -14.24
N ASN A 2 -21.04 32.92 -13.04
CA ASN A 2 -19.66 33.33 -12.76
C ASN A 2 -18.71 32.20 -13.22
N SER A 3 -18.04 32.43 -14.36
CA SER A 3 -16.96 31.58 -14.86
C SER A 3 -15.69 31.82 -14.04
N ASN A 4 -15.61 31.19 -12.87
CA ASN A 4 -14.33 31.02 -12.17
C ASN A 4 -13.56 29.90 -12.89
N ASN A 5 -13.00 30.21 -14.05
CA ASN A 5 -12.15 29.29 -14.83
C ASN A 5 -10.77 29.16 -14.16
N SER A 6 -10.74 28.62 -12.94
CA SER A 6 -9.50 28.34 -12.23
C SER A 6 -8.82 27.15 -12.89
N ALA A 7 -7.71 27.38 -13.59
CA ALA A 7 -6.91 26.30 -14.17
C ALA A 7 -6.52 25.29 -13.07
N TYR A 8 -6.89 24.03 -13.24
CA TYR A 8 -6.62 22.96 -12.26
C TYR A 8 -5.14 22.53 -12.26
N GLY A 9 -4.47 22.62 -13.41
CA GLY A 9 -3.08 22.23 -13.55
C GLY A 9 -2.58 22.30 -15.00
N LEU A 10 -1.36 21.81 -15.21
CA LEU A 10 -0.68 21.72 -16.49
C LEU A 10 -0.40 20.25 -16.81
N ILE A 11 -0.51 19.87 -18.08
CA ILE A 11 -0.19 18.52 -18.57
C ILE A 11 0.85 18.65 -19.68
N ALA A 12 1.86 17.78 -19.66
CA ALA A 12 2.86 17.64 -20.71
C ALA A 12 2.80 16.21 -21.27
N SER A 13 2.76 16.10 -22.60
CA SER A 13 2.78 14.82 -23.30
C SER A 13 4.19 14.52 -23.82
N PHE A 14 4.62 13.28 -23.69
CA PHE A 14 5.94 12.82 -24.09
C PHE A 14 5.80 11.62 -25.02
N LYS A 15 6.56 11.61 -26.12
CA LYS A 15 6.54 10.52 -27.10
C LYS A 15 7.28 9.28 -26.61
N ASP A 16 8.39 9.49 -25.89
CA ASP A 16 9.32 8.43 -25.50
C ASP A 16 9.42 8.30 -23.98
N THR A 17 9.47 7.06 -23.48
CA THR A 17 9.62 6.75 -22.05
C THR A 17 10.83 7.42 -21.37
N PRO A 18 12.03 7.45 -21.99
CA PRO A 18 13.19 8.09 -21.38
C PRO A 18 13.02 9.60 -21.22
N SER A 19 12.31 10.25 -22.14
CA SER A 19 12.02 11.69 -22.07
C SER A 19 11.11 12.02 -20.90
N LEU A 20 10.06 11.20 -20.68
CA LEU A 20 9.16 11.30 -19.53
C LEU A 20 9.91 11.10 -18.21
N TYR A 21 10.78 10.09 -18.14
CA TYR A 21 11.56 9.79 -16.94
C TYR A 21 12.51 10.94 -16.56
N ASN A 22 13.20 11.53 -17.53
CA ASN A 22 14.07 12.68 -17.31
C ASN A 22 13.28 13.94 -16.94
N ALA A 23 12.09 14.13 -17.51
CA ALA A 23 11.20 15.22 -17.14
C ALA A 23 10.73 15.09 -15.69
N ALA A 24 10.34 13.89 -15.25
CA ALA A 24 9.95 13.63 -13.86
C ALA A 24 11.04 14.03 -12.87
N LYS A 25 12.31 13.69 -13.14
CA LYS A 25 13.45 14.13 -12.30
C LYS A 25 13.56 15.65 -12.22
N LYS A 26 13.45 16.35 -13.36
CA LYS A 26 13.51 17.82 -13.38
C LYS A 26 12.39 18.47 -12.59
N VAL A 27 11.17 17.92 -12.65
CA VAL A 27 10.02 18.43 -11.90
C VAL A 27 10.22 18.21 -10.39
N ARG A 28 10.73 17.04 -10.00
CA ARG A 28 11.12 16.76 -8.61
C ARG A 28 12.21 17.72 -8.12
N ASP A 29 13.28 17.89 -8.89
CA ASP A 29 14.42 18.72 -8.52
C ASP A 29 14.07 20.22 -8.47
N ALA A 30 13.04 20.64 -9.22
CA ALA A 30 12.44 21.97 -9.13
C ALA A 30 11.55 22.17 -7.89
N GLY A 31 11.36 21.15 -7.05
CA GLY A 31 10.66 21.25 -5.77
C GLY A 31 9.13 21.19 -5.86
N TYR A 32 8.56 20.76 -7.00
CA TYR A 32 7.12 20.58 -7.10
C TYR A 32 6.67 19.36 -6.29
N VAL A 33 5.62 19.54 -5.48
CA VAL A 33 5.12 18.49 -4.57
C VAL A 33 3.77 17.91 -5.02
N LYS A 34 2.96 18.68 -5.76
CA LYS A 34 1.61 18.28 -6.20
C LYS A 34 1.59 18.01 -7.71
N TRP A 35 2.08 16.84 -8.11
CA TRP A 35 2.07 16.40 -9.50
C TRP A 35 2.11 14.88 -9.55
N ASP A 36 1.73 14.32 -10.70
CA ASP A 36 1.77 12.89 -10.93
C ASP A 36 2.18 12.59 -12.38
N THR A 37 2.62 11.35 -12.62
CA THR A 37 3.01 10.87 -13.95
C THR A 37 2.07 9.77 -14.38
N TYR A 38 1.51 9.91 -15.58
CA TYR A 38 0.62 8.91 -16.16
C TYR A 38 1.35 8.16 -17.27
N SER A 39 1.29 6.84 -17.22
CA SER A 39 1.86 5.93 -18.21
C SER A 39 0.96 4.71 -18.35
N SER A 40 0.80 4.20 -19.58
CA SER A 40 0.00 3.01 -19.87
C SER A 40 0.58 1.72 -19.27
N PHE A 41 1.86 1.77 -18.87
CA PHE A 41 2.59 0.65 -18.27
C PHE A 41 3.51 1.15 -17.15
N PRO A 42 3.91 0.28 -16.21
CA PRO A 42 4.82 0.65 -15.14
C PRO A 42 6.23 0.90 -15.69
N ILE A 43 6.78 2.08 -15.37
CA ILE A 43 8.15 2.44 -15.72
C ILE A 43 9.03 2.13 -14.51
N HIS A 44 10.03 1.25 -14.69
CA HIS A 44 10.96 0.89 -13.63
C HIS A 44 11.73 2.11 -13.11
N GLY A 45 11.82 2.26 -11.79
CA GLY A 45 12.50 3.38 -11.14
C GLY A 45 11.72 4.72 -11.18
N MET A 46 10.49 4.75 -11.72
CA MET A 46 9.68 5.96 -11.72
C MET A 46 9.37 6.49 -10.30
N PRO A 47 9.04 5.66 -9.29
CA PRO A 47 8.83 6.16 -7.93
C PRO A 47 10.05 6.90 -7.35
N GLU A 48 11.27 6.43 -7.66
CA GLU A 48 12.51 7.09 -7.24
C GLU A 48 12.75 8.40 -8.02
N ALA A 49 12.42 8.41 -9.31
CA ALA A 49 12.50 9.61 -10.14
C ALA A 49 11.47 10.68 -9.73
N GLN A 50 10.28 10.28 -9.29
CA GLN A 50 9.28 11.17 -8.70
C GLN A 50 9.66 11.63 -7.28
N GLY A 51 10.52 10.88 -6.58
CA GLY A 51 10.88 11.16 -5.19
C GLY A 51 9.82 10.71 -4.19
N GLN A 52 9.01 9.70 -4.56
CA GLN A 52 7.92 9.21 -3.73
C GLN A 52 8.47 8.42 -2.54
N LEU A 53 7.97 8.74 -1.34
CA LEU A 53 8.30 8.01 -0.13
C LEU A 53 7.79 6.57 -0.19
N ARG A 54 8.47 5.66 0.53
CA ARG A 54 7.99 4.28 0.64
C ARG A 54 6.57 4.24 1.23
N SER A 55 5.73 3.42 0.62
CA SER A 55 4.36 3.22 1.09
C SER A 55 4.35 2.61 2.50
N LYS A 56 3.44 3.08 3.36
CA LYS A 56 3.21 2.56 4.71
C LYS A 56 2.36 1.27 4.73
N VAL A 57 1.76 0.91 3.59
CA VAL A 57 0.86 -0.26 3.45
C VAL A 57 1.49 -1.56 3.97
N PRO A 58 2.77 -1.90 3.69
CA PRO A 58 3.36 -3.16 4.16
C PRO A 58 3.37 -3.29 5.69
N ILE A 59 3.58 -2.19 6.40
CA ILE A 59 3.61 -2.19 7.88
C ILE A 59 2.21 -2.47 8.43
N PHE A 60 1.18 -1.82 7.88
CA PHE A 60 -0.19 -2.07 8.29
C PHE A 60 -0.63 -3.50 7.99
N THR A 61 -0.26 -4.04 6.82
CA THR A 61 -0.56 -5.43 6.46
C THR A 61 0.13 -6.41 7.42
N PHE A 62 1.39 -6.14 7.79
CA PHE A 62 2.14 -7.00 8.72
C PHE A 62 1.53 -7.03 10.12
N ILE A 63 1.22 -5.85 10.68
CA ILE A 63 0.57 -5.74 11.99
C ILE A 63 -0.82 -6.39 11.96
N GLY A 64 -1.59 -6.17 10.89
CA GLY A 64 -2.87 -6.83 10.67
C GLY A 64 -2.74 -8.35 10.65
N GLY A 65 -1.76 -8.89 9.92
CA GLY A 65 -1.49 -10.33 9.86
C GLY A 65 -1.13 -10.94 11.21
N ILE A 66 -0.23 -10.30 11.98
CA ILE A 66 0.13 -10.77 13.34
C ILE A 66 -1.09 -10.74 14.26
N SER A 67 -1.83 -9.62 14.27
CA SER A 67 -3.00 -9.49 15.14
C SER A 67 -4.07 -10.54 14.81
N GLY A 68 -4.34 -10.79 13.52
CA GLY A 68 -5.28 -11.81 13.08
C GLY A 68 -4.84 -13.22 13.47
N PHE A 69 -3.57 -13.54 13.30
CA PHE A 69 -3.01 -14.83 13.71
C PHE A 69 -3.13 -15.02 15.23
N THR A 70 -2.69 -14.05 16.02
CA THR A 70 -2.74 -14.11 17.48
C THR A 70 -4.17 -14.22 18.00
N ILE A 71 -5.11 -13.40 17.49
CA ILE A 71 -6.51 -13.44 17.90
C ILE A 71 -7.15 -14.78 17.51
N GLY A 72 -6.89 -15.27 16.29
CA GLY A 72 -7.42 -16.55 15.82
C GLY A 72 -6.94 -17.73 16.68
N THR A 73 -5.64 -17.80 16.97
CA THR A 73 -5.08 -18.86 17.83
C THR A 73 -5.60 -18.75 19.26
N LEU A 74 -5.69 -17.54 19.82
CA LEU A 74 -6.25 -17.33 21.15
C LEU A 74 -7.73 -17.73 21.21
N MET A 75 -8.51 -17.45 20.17
CA MET A 75 -9.92 -17.83 20.09
C MET A 75 -10.08 -19.36 20.10
N VAL A 76 -9.29 -20.07 19.29
CA VAL A 76 -9.30 -21.55 19.26
C VAL A 76 -8.93 -22.13 20.62
N TRP A 77 -7.87 -21.61 21.25
CA TRP A 77 -7.46 -22.05 22.59
C TRP A 77 -8.54 -21.77 23.64
N TYR A 78 -9.11 -20.56 23.65
CA TYR A 78 -10.13 -20.15 24.61
C TYR A 78 -11.35 -21.07 24.55
N MET A 79 -11.85 -21.34 23.34
CA MET A 79 -13.03 -22.19 23.15
C MET A 79 -12.75 -23.65 23.55
N ASN A 80 -11.60 -24.21 23.15
CA ASN A 80 -11.31 -25.64 23.38
C ASN A 80 -10.82 -25.97 24.80
N ALA A 81 -10.19 -25.03 25.51
CA ALA A 81 -9.56 -25.31 26.79
C ALA A 81 -10.24 -24.64 27.98
N PHE A 82 -10.83 -23.45 27.80
CA PHE A 82 -11.36 -22.65 28.92
C PHE A 82 -12.89 -22.62 28.95
N ASP A 83 -13.53 -22.26 27.84
CA ASP A 83 -14.98 -22.06 27.79
C ASP A 83 -15.75 -23.39 27.85
N TYR A 84 -15.42 -24.32 26.96
CA TYR A 84 -16.04 -25.64 26.94
C TYR A 84 -15.02 -26.72 26.53
N PRO A 85 -14.38 -27.40 27.51
CA PRO A 85 -13.37 -28.41 27.20
C PRO A 85 -13.98 -29.59 26.44
N LEU A 86 -13.75 -29.61 25.13
CA LEU A 86 -14.24 -30.63 24.21
C LEU A 86 -13.19 -31.72 24.00
N ILE A 87 -13.46 -32.93 24.50
CA ILE A 87 -12.65 -34.12 24.20
C ILE A 87 -13.19 -34.75 22.92
N VAL A 88 -12.65 -34.33 21.77
CA VAL A 88 -12.97 -34.91 20.46
C VAL A 88 -11.89 -35.92 20.10
N GLY A 89 -12.21 -37.22 20.08
CA GLY A 89 -11.29 -38.28 19.65
C GLY A 89 -10.10 -38.57 20.58
N GLY A 90 -10.06 -37.99 21.80
CA GLY A 90 -8.99 -38.22 22.78
C GLY A 90 -7.73 -37.37 22.58
N TYR A 91 -7.77 -36.39 21.67
CA TYR A 91 -6.66 -35.46 21.43
C TYR A 91 -6.56 -34.38 22.52
N PRO A 92 -5.36 -33.82 22.75
CA PRO A 92 -5.20 -32.72 23.71
C PRO A 92 -5.92 -31.45 23.25
N PHE A 93 -6.43 -30.66 24.21
CA PHE A 93 -7.27 -29.46 23.97
C PHE A 93 -6.58 -28.34 23.17
N PHE A 94 -5.25 -28.40 23.02
CA PHE A 94 -4.49 -27.49 22.19
C PHE A 94 -3.37 -28.25 21.49
N SER A 95 -3.68 -28.81 20.33
CA SER A 95 -2.72 -29.33 19.35
C SER A 95 -2.78 -28.45 18.10
N PRO A 96 -1.66 -28.18 17.43
CA PRO A 96 -1.69 -27.80 16.01
C PRO A 96 -2.43 -28.84 15.17
#